data_AF-A0A6P7KXI3-F1
#
_entry.id   AF-A0A6P7KXI3-F1
#
_cell.length_a   1.000
_cell.length_b   1.000
_cell.length_c   1.000
_cell.angle_alpha   90.00
_cell.angle_beta   90.00
_cell.angle_gamma   90.00
#
_symmetry.space_group_name_H-M   'P 1'
#
loop_
_entity.id
_entity.type
_entity.pdbx_description
1 polymer ?
#
loop_
_entity_poly.entity_id
_entity_poly.type
_entity_poly.pdbx_seq_one_letter_code
_entity_poly.pdbx_strand_id
1 'polypeptide(L)'
;METDDDLDELLDDIEKRFCHDVCVVSSSSGDSNKAGKSVKDKDGHSKSRTTTTNADLTLSSVTKDIDALLEELLEDDFAHSMELKTKQVERKPLSQSGGRKCCPVFVGGSFVTNGVGTSASKRSCDRLRCTSCDFQVLSFDDCEWDPSSDYLFFRNNVPDRQKLRAKLNKRRGSRAYACQCAWFSSSEPTDLRAQHQLRWVCGKHQD
;
A
#
# COMPACT_ATOMS: atom_id res chain seq x y z
N MET A 1 2.23 35.20 2.32
CA MET A 1 1.75 34.71 3.62
C MET A 1 0.32 34.30 3.36
N GLU A 2 0.17 33.16 2.69
CA GLU A 2 -1.13 32.56 2.39
C GLU A 2 -1.49 31.71 3.61
N THR A 3 -2.71 31.92 4.08
CA THR A 3 -3.18 31.70 5.44
C THR A 3 -3.50 30.24 5.68
N ASP A 4 -3.10 29.72 6.85
CA ASP A 4 -3.49 28.39 7.34
C ASP A 4 -5.04 28.22 7.36
N ASP A 5 -5.78 29.33 7.36
CA ASP A 5 -7.25 29.39 7.27
C ASP A 5 -7.83 28.72 6.00
N ASP A 6 -7.12 28.73 4.87
CA ASP A 6 -7.61 28.11 3.61
C ASP A 6 -7.57 26.57 3.68
N LEU A 7 -6.69 26.02 4.52
CA LEU A 7 -6.53 24.58 4.71
C LEU A 7 -7.64 24.01 5.60
N ASP A 8 -8.01 24.75 6.63
CA ASP A 8 -9.09 24.36 7.56
C ASP A 8 -10.45 24.33 6.83
N GLU A 9 -10.72 25.29 5.94
CA GLU A 9 -11.94 25.30 5.12
C GLU A 9 -12.04 24.06 4.21
N LEU A 10 -10.92 23.62 3.64
CA LEU A 10 -10.86 22.40 2.82
C LEU A 10 -11.09 21.12 3.63
N LEU A 11 -10.67 21.09 4.89
CA LEU A 11 -10.88 19.95 5.80
C LEU A 11 -12.33 19.84 6.23
N ASP A 12 -12.97 20.95 6.59
CA ASP A 12 -14.42 21.02 6.90
C ASP A 12 -15.27 20.57 5.71
N ASP A 13 -14.89 20.96 4.49
CA ASP A 13 -15.57 20.59 3.26
C ASP A 13 -15.50 19.07 2.98
N ILE A 14 -14.36 18.44 3.29
CA ILE A 14 -14.21 16.98 3.19
C ILE A 14 -15.01 16.28 4.29
N GLU A 15 -14.96 16.77 5.53
CA GLU A 15 -15.72 16.21 6.65
C GLU A 15 -17.23 16.26 6.35
N LYS A 16 -17.73 17.36 5.81
CA LYS A 16 -19.13 17.50 5.41
C LYS A 16 -19.53 16.57 4.28
N ARG A 17 -18.62 16.27 3.35
CA ARG A 17 -18.88 15.38 2.20
C ARG A 17 -18.82 13.90 2.55
N PHE A 18 -18.03 13.52 3.56
CA PHE A 18 -17.71 12.11 3.82
C PHE A 18 -17.99 11.62 5.26
N CYS A 19 -18.15 12.50 6.25
CA CYS A 19 -18.32 12.12 7.66
C CYS A 19 -19.76 12.23 8.18
N HIS A 20 -20.71 12.75 7.39
CA HIS A 20 -22.09 12.95 7.84
C HIS A 20 -22.84 11.63 8.17
N ASP A 21 -22.37 10.47 7.70
CA ASP A 21 -23.00 9.18 7.97
C ASP A 21 -22.44 8.42 9.20
N VAL A 22 -21.57 9.05 10.00
CA VAL A 22 -21.08 8.47 11.28
C VAL A 22 -21.66 9.22 12.49
N CYS A 23 -22.98 9.32 12.55
CA CYS A 23 -23.70 9.71 13.77
C CYS A 23 -24.32 8.47 14.43
N VAL A 24 -23.53 7.73 15.21
CA VAL A 24 -24.06 6.84 16.25
C VAL A 24 -23.86 7.52 17.61
N VAL A 25 -24.91 8.25 18.00
CA VAL A 25 -25.43 8.45 19.35
C VAL A 25 -24.45 8.31 20.52
N SER A 26 -24.16 9.43 21.19
CA SER A 26 -24.31 9.55 22.64
C SER A 26 -24.34 11.02 23.05
N SER A 27 -25.56 11.54 23.18
CA SER A 27 -25.86 12.76 23.92
C SER A 27 -26.25 12.37 25.34
N SER A 28 -25.60 12.96 26.36
CA SER A 28 -26.24 13.23 27.66
C SER A 28 -25.52 14.33 28.43
N SER A 29 -26.02 15.55 28.25
CA SER A 29 -26.43 16.55 29.26
C SER A 29 -25.78 16.59 30.65
N GLY A 30 -25.40 17.81 31.10
CA GLY A 30 -25.29 18.14 32.53
C GLY A 30 -24.60 19.48 32.81
N ASP A 31 -25.38 20.47 33.24
CA ASP A 31 -25.05 21.90 33.47
C ASP A 31 -24.52 22.19 34.90
N SER A 32 -23.86 23.36 35.06
CA SER A 32 -23.82 24.26 36.25
C SER A 32 -22.75 24.14 37.37
N ASN A 33 -21.87 25.17 37.40
CA ASN A 33 -21.38 26.02 38.53
C ASN A 33 -21.05 25.43 39.93
N LYS A 34 -19.83 25.69 40.46
CA LYS A 34 -19.47 26.71 41.51
C LYS A 34 -18.05 26.55 42.13
N ALA A 35 -17.31 27.67 42.18
CA ALA A 35 -16.43 28.23 43.24
C ALA A 35 -15.30 27.45 43.99
N GLY A 36 -14.12 28.10 44.06
CA GLY A 36 -13.13 28.03 45.16
C GLY A 36 -11.66 28.14 44.69
N LYS A 37 -11.03 29.34 44.58
CA LYS A 37 -10.08 30.00 45.53
C LYS A 37 -8.86 29.11 45.88
N SER A 38 -7.57 29.44 45.67
CA SER A 38 -6.75 30.56 46.19
C SER A 38 -5.28 30.32 45.69
N VAL A 39 -4.56 31.28 45.07
CA VAL A 39 -3.58 32.25 45.65
C VAL A 39 -2.09 31.94 45.37
N LYS A 40 -1.44 32.90 44.66
CA LYS A 40 -0.07 33.51 44.74
C LYS A 40 1.18 32.60 44.86
N ASP A 41 2.35 32.93 44.33
CA ASP A 41 3.17 34.17 44.35
C ASP A 41 4.18 34.12 43.17
N LYS A 42 4.35 35.18 42.36
CA LYS A 42 5.29 36.34 42.42
C LYS A 42 6.51 36.26 41.49
N ASP A 43 6.70 37.42 40.86
CA ASP A 43 7.73 37.88 39.94
C ASP A 43 9.16 37.91 40.50
N GLY A 44 10.13 37.89 39.58
CA GLY A 44 11.51 38.27 39.85
C GLY A 44 12.29 38.58 38.56
N HIS A 45 12.64 39.84 38.38
CA HIS A 45 13.20 40.45 37.17
C HIS A 45 14.75 40.43 37.14
N SER A 46 15.31 40.16 35.95
CA SER A 46 16.35 40.96 35.25
C SER A 46 17.87 40.90 35.58
N LYS A 47 18.63 40.91 34.45
CA LYS A 47 20.03 41.35 34.17
C LYS A 47 21.15 40.30 34.34
N SER A 48 21.72 39.76 33.24
CA SER A 48 22.67 40.35 32.26
C SER A 48 24.14 40.16 32.67
N ARG A 49 24.90 39.36 31.91
CA ARG A 49 26.08 39.79 31.12
C ARG A 49 26.90 38.62 30.56
N THR A 50 26.97 38.58 29.23
CA THR A 50 28.14 38.35 28.35
C THR A 50 29.06 37.16 28.60
N THR A 51 29.18 36.26 27.61
CA THR A 51 30.39 36.19 26.76
C THR A 51 30.12 35.41 25.47
N THR A 52 30.41 36.08 24.36
CA THR A 52 30.63 35.58 23.01
C THR A 52 31.51 34.33 22.98
N THR A 53 31.17 33.31 22.19
CA THR A 53 32.07 32.67 21.20
C THR A 53 31.42 31.46 20.50
N ASN A 54 31.19 31.61 19.19
CA ASN A 54 31.31 30.58 18.14
C ASN A 54 30.47 29.30 18.24
N ALA A 55 29.18 29.40 17.94
CA ALA A 55 28.32 28.26 17.59
C ALA A 55 28.31 27.99 16.07
N ASP A 56 29.50 27.89 15.45
CA ASP A 56 29.65 27.68 14.00
C ASP A 56 30.77 26.67 13.65
N LEU A 57 31.10 25.74 14.55
CA LEU A 57 32.16 24.74 14.31
C LEU A 57 31.74 23.28 14.56
N THR A 58 30.58 23.03 15.17
CA THR A 58 30.10 21.68 15.46
C THR A 58 29.22 21.08 14.35
N LEU A 59 28.71 21.89 13.42
CA LEU A 59 27.97 21.37 12.24
C LEU A 59 28.92 20.94 11.11
N SER A 60 30.04 21.65 10.95
CA SER A 60 31.04 21.36 9.89
C SER A 60 31.85 20.09 10.15
N SER A 61 32.01 19.66 11.41
CA SER A 61 32.73 18.42 11.73
C SER A 61 31.93 17.18 11.34
N VAL A 62 30.62 17.16 11.66
CA VAL A 62 29.76 16.00 11.39
C VAL A 62 29.45 15.85 9.90
N THR A 63 29.33 16.95 9.15
CA THR A 63 29.10 16.88 7.70
C THR A 63 30.32 16.40 6.92
N LYS A 64 31.53 16.79 7.32
CA LYS A 64 32.77 16.29 6.69
C LYS A 64 32.93 14.78 6.82
N ASP A 65 32.55 14.22 7.98
CA ASP A 65 32.61 12.78 8.21
C ASP A 65 31.57 12.03 7.34
N ILE A 66 30.45 12.66 7.01
CA ILE A 66 29.43 12.10 6.09
C ILE A 66 29.92 12.15 4.64
N ASP A 67 30.47 13.29 4.22
CA ASP A 67 30.96 13.47 2.85
C ASP A 67 32.10 12.49 2.53
N ALA A 68 32.99 12.20 3.50
CA ALA A 68 34.04 11.21 3.36
C ALA A 68 33.51 9.77 3.17
N LEU A 69 32.43 9.39 3.86
CA LEU A 69 31.79 8.08 3.72
C LEU A 69 31.04 7.95 2.38
N LEU A 70 30.53 9.05 1.84
CA LEU A 70 29.90 9.06 0.52
C LEU A 70 30.93 8.87 -0.59
N GLU A 71 32.11 9.50 -0.49
CA GLU A 71 33.19 9.33 -1.47
C GLU A 71 33.74 7.89 -1.45
N GLU A 72 33.89 7.27 -0.25
CA GLU A 72 34.33 5.88 -0.09
C GLU A 72 33.36 4.88 -0.76
N LEU A 73 32.04 5.09 -0.65
CA LEU A 73 31.04 4.25 -1.32
C LEU A 73 30.98 4.46 -2.83
N LEU A 74 31.36 5.63 -3.34
CA LEU A 74 31.38 5.92 -4.79
C LEU A 74 32.65 5.37 -5.48
N GLU A 75 33.78 5.30 -4.76
CA GLU A 75 35.06 4.88 -5.33
C GLU A 75 35.22 3.35 -5.45
N ASP A 76 34.40 2.56 -4.76
CA ASP A 76 34.49 1.10 -4.76
C ASP A 76 33.74 0.38 -5.92
N ASP A 77 32.98 1.09 -6.76
CA ASP A 77 32.15 0.46 -7.81
C ASP A 77 32.53 0.83 -9.26
N PHE A 78 33.66 1.50 -9.53
CA PHE A 78 33.99 1.93 -10.90
C PHE A 78 35.40 1.61 -11.47
N ALA A 79 36.25 0.81 -10.82
CA ALA A 79 37.61 0.58 -11.35
C ALA A 79 38.23 -0.83 -11.19
N HIS A 80 37.47 -1.90 -10.96
CA HIS A 80 38.01 -3.26 -11.04
C HIS A 80 37.20 -4.20 -11.95
N SER A 81 37.38 -4.01 -13.26
CA SER A 81 37.34 -5.12 -14.21
C SER A 81 38.28 -4.85 -15.38
N MET A 82 39.54 -5.25 -15.24
CA MET A 82 40.48 -5.41 -16.36
C MET A 82 41.42 -6.57 -16.02
N GLU A 83 41.67 -7.60 -16.84
CA GLU A 83 41.07 -8.15 -18.05
C GLU A 83 41.89 -9.43 -18.39
N LEU A 84 41.43 -10.23 -19.38
CA LEU A 84 42.11 -11.32 -20.11
C LEU A 84 41.85 -12.76 -19.59
N LYS A 85 41.20 -13.70 -20.32
CA LYS A 85 40.63 -13.74 -21.68
C LYS A 85 39.48 -14.76 -21.68
N THR A 86 38.27 -14.33 -22.02
CA THR A 86 37.22 -15.26 -22.45
C THR A 86 36.47 -14.64 -23.62
N LYS A 87 36.30 -15.47 -24.64
CA LYS A 87 35.68 -15.19 -25.95
C LYS A 87 34.47 -14.27 -25.80
N GLN A 88 34.39 -13.26 -26.66
CA GLN A 88 33.21 -12.42 -26.83
C GLN A 88 31.96 -13.30 -26.92
N VAL A 89 31.14 -13.25 -25.87
CA VAL A 89 29.72 -13.48 -25.99
C VAL A 89 29.12 -12.12 -25.74
N GLU A 90 28.62 -11.52 -26.82
CA GLU A 90 27.70 -10.39 -26.74
C GLU A 90 26.69 -10.69 -25.63
N ARG A 91 26.78 -9.97 -24.52
CA ARG A 91 25.71 -9.94 -23.54
C ARG A 91 24.57 -9.15 -24.16
N LYS A 92 23.81 -9.85 -25.01
CA LYS A 92 22.42 -9.54 -25.30
C LYS A 92 21.76 -9.17 -23.97
N PRO A 93 20.93 -8.12 -23.90
CA PRO A 93 20.08 -7.93 -22.73
C PRO A 93 19.42 -9.27 -22.48
N LEU A 94 19.58 -9.81 -21.27
CA LEU A 94 18.92 -11.03 -20.82
C LEU A 94 17.51 -10.96 -21.36
N SER A 95 17.21 -11.84 -22.32
CA SER A 95 15.96 -11.82 -23.04
C SER A 95 14.90 -11.80 -21.98
N GLN A 96 14.19 -10.66 -21.84
CA GLN A 96 12.94 -10.66 -21.11
C GLN A 96 12.14 -11.73 -21.85
N SER A 97 12.02 -12.91 -21.25
CA SER A 97 11.06 -13.89 -21.71
C SER A 97 9.73 -13.14 -21.62
N GLY A 98 9.26 -12.65 -22.77
CA GLY A 98 8.43 -11.47 -22.91
C GLY A 98 6.98 -11.76 -22.54
N GLY A 99 6.74 -12.20 -21.31
CA GLY A 99 5.44 -12.63 -20.87
C GLY A 99 4.42 -11.50 -21.01
N ARG A 100 3.31 -11.80 -21.68
CA ARG A 100 2.20 -10.86 -21.87
C ARG A 100 1.61 -10.46 -20.52
N LYS A 101 1.36 -9.16 -20.34
CA LYS A 101 0.69 -8.61 -19.15
C LYS A 101 -0.70 -8.15 -19.50
N CYS A 102 -1.64 -8.27 -18.56
CA CYS A 102 -2.94 -7.68 -18.71
C CYS A 102 -2.85 -6.14 -18.61
N CYS A 103 -3.55 -5.42 -19.49
CA CYS A 103 -3.71 -3.98 -19.41
C CYS A 103 -5.02 -3.53 -20.11
N PRO A 104 -6.06 -3.13 -19.36
CA PRO A 104 -6.19 -3.19 -17.90
C PRO A 104 -6.37 -4.62 -17.37
N VAL A 105 -6.30 -4.80 -16.05
CA VAL A 105 -6.44 -6.11 -15.40
C VAL A 105 -7.88 -6.31 -14.96
N PHE A 106 -8.53 -7.35 -15.49
CA PHE A 106 -9.91 -7.68 -15.12
C PHE A 106 -9.96 -8.93 -14.24
N VAL A 107 -10.94 -8.94 -13.34
CA VAL A 107 -11.46 -10.12 -12.64
C VAL A 107 -12.91 -10.32 -13.05
N GLY A 108 -13.37 -11.56 -13.16
CA GLY A 108 -14.76 -11.82 -13.49
C GLY A 108 -15.21 -13.22 -13.11
N GLY A 109 -16.50 -13.50 -13.32
CA GLY A 109 -17.10 -14.80 -13.02
C GLY A 109 -16.60 -15.95 -13.89
N SER A 110 -17.10 -17.15 -13.62
CA SER A 110 -16.70 -18.38 -14.33
C SER A 110 -17.05 -18.36 -15.82
N PHE A 111 -18.08 -17.61 -16.23
CA PHE A 111 -18.43 -17.43 -17.65
C PHE A 111 -17.43 -16.54 -18.42
N VAL A 112 -16.61 -15.77 -17.71
CA VAL A 112 -15.60 -14.90 -18.33
C VAL A 112 -14.35 -15.72 -18.58
N THR A 113 -13.94 -15.82 -19.84
CA THR A 113 -12.74 -16.57 -20.22
C THR A 113 -11.50 -16.05 -19.50
N ASN A 114 -10.64 -16.96 -19.07
CA ASN A 114 -9.37 -16.62 -18.45
C ASN A 114 -8.30 -16.27 -19.50
N GLY A 115 -7.33 -15.44 -19.10
CA GLY A 115 -6.13 -15.16 -19.87
C GLY A 115 -5.74 -13.69 -19.84
N VAL A 116 -5.04 -13.27 -20.90
CA VAL A 116 -4.53 -11.91 -21.03
C VAL A 116 -5.68 -10.95 -21.35
N GLY A 117 -6.00 -10.06 -20.41
CA GLY A 117 -6.95 -8.97 -20.60
C GLY A 117 -6.29 -7.78 -21.29
N THR A 118 -6.90 -7.26 -22.36
CA THR A 118 -6.48 -6.03 -23.03
C THR A 118 -7.67 -5.09 -23.14
N SER A 119 -7.47 -3.81 -23.47
CA SER A 119 -8.58 -2.87 -23.71
C SER A 119 -9.59 -3.38 -24.76
N ALA A 120 -9.14 -4.17 -25.74
CA ALA A 120 -9.98 -4.78 -26.76
C ALA A 120 -10.60 -6.13 -26.35
N SER A 121 -10.04 -6.81 -25.34
CA SER A 121 -10.47 -8.15 -24.92
C SER A 121 -10.59 -8.23 -23.39
N LYS A 122 -11.82 -8.18 -22.89
CA LYS A 122 -12.12 -8.33 -21.47
C LYS A 122 -12.04 -9.80 -21.07
N ARG A 123 -10.89 -10.20 -20.51
CA ARG A 123 -10.62 -11.56 -20.01
C ARG A 123 -10.21 -11.49 -18.54
N SER A 124 -10.62 -12.48 -17.76
CA SER A 124 -10.24 -12.58 -16.35
C SER A 124 -8.78 -13.01 -16.24
N CYS A 125 -7.97 -12.26 -15.49
CA CYS A 125 -6.56 -12.63 -15.29
C CYS A 125 -6.47 -13.85 -14.36
N ASP A 126 -5.78 -14.91 -14.80
CA ASP A 126 -5.49 -16.13 -14.03
C ASP A 126 -4.08 -16.13 -13.39
N ARG A 127 -3.27 -15.11 -13.71
CA ARG A 127 -1.92 -14.91 -13.17
C ARG A 127 -1.86 -13.75 -12.18
N LEU A 128 -2.89 -13.58 -11.35
CA LEU A 128 -2.95 -12.50 -10.37
C LEU A 128 -1.98 -12.72 -9.19
N ARG A 129 -1.31 -11.66 -8.76
CA ARG A 129 -0.43 -11.62 -7.58
C ARG A 129 -0.86 -10.46 -6.69
N CYS A 130 -0.95 -10.69 -5.38
CA CYS A 130 -1.19 -9.63 -4.43
C CYS A 130 0.12 -8.93 -4.08
N THR A 131 0.17 -7.60 -4.16
CA THR A 131 1.39 -6.83 -3.81
C THR A 131 1.56 -6.64 -2.30
N SER A 132 0.56 -7.01 -1.49
CA SER A 132 0.59 -6.80 -0.03
C SER A 132 1.11 -7.99 0.75
N CYS A 133 0.64 -9.19 0.39
CA CYS A 133 1.11 -10.44 1.00
C CYS A 133 2.05 -11.22 0.07
N ASP A 134 2.27 -10.72 -1.15
CA ASP A 134 3.14 -11.33 -2.17
C ASP A 134 2.74 -12.74 -2.65
N PHE A 135 1.59 -13.25 -2.19
CA PHE A 135 1.02 -14.51 -2.63
C PHE A 135 0.29 -14.39 -3.97
N GLN A 136 0.28 -15.50 -4.72
CA GLN A 136 -0.60 -15.68 -5.86
C GLN A 136 -2.06 -15.63 -5.41
N VAL A 137 -2.91 -14.93 -6.16
CA VAL A 137 -4.35 -14.94 -5.94
C VAL A 137 -4.92 -16.22 -6.51
N LEU A 138 -5.53 -17.03 -5.65
CA LEU A 138 -6.22 -18.25 -6.03
C LEU A 138 -7.62 -17.90 -6.55
N SER A 139 -8.06 -18.58 -7.59
CA SER A 139 -9.42 -18.49 -8.13
C SER A 139 -10.16 -19.83 -8.03
N PHE A 140 -11.47 -19.77 -7.80
CA PHE A 140 -12.37 -20.92 -7.74
C PHE A 140 -13.62 -20.65 -8.57
N ASP A 141 -13.83 -21.48 -9.59
CA ASP A 141 -14.96 -21.36 -10.52
C ASP A 141 -16.28 -21.84 -9.91
N ASP A 142 -17.38 -21.21 -10.32
CA ASP A 142 -18.76 -21.51 -9.91
C ASP A 142 -18.98 -21.50 -8.39
N CYS A 143 -18.18 -20.68 -7.71
CA CYS A 143 -18.22 -20.51 -6.27
C CYS A 143 -18.14 -19.03 -5.89
N GLU A 144 -18.60 -18.74 -4.67
CA GLU A 144 -18.39 -17.47 -3.98
C GLU A 144 -17.96 -17.72 -2.53
N TRP A 145 -17.29 -16.74 -1.94
CA TRP A 145 -16.96 -16.80 -0.51
C TRP A 145 -18.22 -16.68 0.34
N ASP A 146 -18.30 -17.52 1.37
CA ASP A 146 -19.35 -17.42 2.38
C ASP A 146 -19.27 -16.06 3.10
N PRO A 147 -20.40 -15.38 3.39
CA PRO A 147 -20.40 -14.10 4.11
C PRO A 147 -19.76 -14.15 5.51
N SER A 148 -19.71 -15.34 6.13
CA SER A 148 -19.02 -15.59 7.40
C SER A 148 -17.51 -15.81 7.26
N SER A 149 -16.94 -15.60 6.07
CA SER A 149 -15.50 -15.67 5.85
C SER A 149 -14.82 -14.46 6.46
N ASP A 150 -13.78 -14.68 7.25
CA ASP A 150 -13.04 -13.62 7.94
C ASP A 150 -11.57 -13.60 7.51
N TYR A 151 -10.88 -12.54 7.91
CA TYR A 151 -9.47 -12.32 7.62
C TYR A 151 -8.57 -13.46 8.13
N LEU A 152 -8.83 -13.98 9.34
CA LEU A 152 -7.99 -15.02 9.95
C LEU A 152 -8.07 -16.34 9.18
N PHE A 153 -9.24 -16.67 8.65
CA PHE A 153 -9.43 -17.83 7.81
C PHE A 153 -8.51 -17.80 6.58
N PHE A 154 -8.46 -16.70 5.84
CA PHE A 154 -7.60 -16.60 4.66
C PHE A 154 -6.12 -16.59 5.02
N ARG A 155 -5.74 -15.86 6.08
CA ARG A 155 -4.36 -15.78 6.54
C ARG A 155 -3.79 -17.15 6.93
N ASN A 156 -4.61 -17.98 7.57
CA ASN A 156 -4.18 -19.30 8.06
C ASN A 156 -4.27 -20.41 7.00
N ASN A 157 -5.14 -20.25 5.99
CA ASN A 157 -5.45 -21.33 5.05
C ASN A 157 -4.94 -21.10 3.62
N VAL A 158 -4.61 -19.88 3.19
CA VAL A 158 -3.97 -19.67 1.87
C VAL A 158 -2.49 -20.05 1.96
N PRO A 159 -1.95 -20.89 1.03
CA PRO A 159 -2.50 -21.25 -0.28
C PRO A 159 -3.20 -22.63 -0.36
N ASP A 160 -3.58 -23.25 0.74
CA ASP A 160 -4.22 -24.56 0.78
C ASP A 160 -5.66 -24.53 0.23
N ARG A 161 -5.81 -24.92 -1.05
CA ARG A 161 -7.09 -24.96 -1.76
C ARG A 161 -8.12 -25.91 -1.13
N GLN A 162 -7.69 -26.96 -0.42
CA GLN A 162 -8.64 -27.90 0.20
C GLN A 162 -9.27 -27.27 1.43
N LYS A 163 -8.47 -26.62 2.28
CA LYS A 163 -9.00 -25.91 3.47
C LYS A 163 -9.91 -24.76 3.09
N LEU A 164 -9.55 -24.00 2.04
CA LEU A 164 -10.36 -22.89 1.54
C LEU A 164 -11.74 -23.32 1.06
N ARG A 165 -11.90 -24.54 0.55
CA ARG A 165 -13.21 -25.06 0.10
C ARG A 165 -14.25 -25.16 1.21
N ALA A 166 -13.84 -25.19 2.48
CA ALA A 166 -14.76 -25.22 3.61
C ALA A 166 -15.65 -23.98 3.72
N LYS A 167 -15.23 -22.83 3.16
CA LYS A 167 -15.94 -21.55 3.19
C LYS A 167 -16.41 -21.10 1.79
N LEU A 168 -16.50 -22.01 0.83
CA LEU A 168 -17.02 -21.72 -0.51
C LEU A 168 -18.48 -22.17 -0.64
N ASN A 169 -19.33 -21.25 -1.10
CA ASN A 169 -20.70 -21.54 -1.50
C ASN A 169 -20.79 -21.74 -3.01
N LYS A 170 -21.58 -22.71 -3.44
CA LYS A 170 -21.79 -22.98 -4.87
C LYS A 170 -22.67 -21.89 -5.49
N ARG A 171 -22.14 -21.17 -6.47
CA ARG A 171 -22.87 -20.16 -7.24
C ARG A 171 -22.40 -20.15 -8.68
N ARG A 172 -23.22 -20.72 -9.57
CA ARG A 172 -22.92 -20.79 -11.00
C ARG A 172 -22.73 -19.39 -11.59
N GLY A 173 -21.72 -19.25 -12.46
CA GLY A 173 -21.39 -17.98 -13.08
C GLY A 173 -20.56 -17.05 -12.19
N SER A 174 -20.37 -17.36 -10.90
CA SER A 174 -19.51 -16.61 -10.00
C SER A 174 -18.11 -17.20 -9.95
N ARG A 175 -17.13 -16.40 -9.57
CA ARG A 175 -15.79 -16.85 -9.26
C ARG A 175 -15.30 -16.19 -7.98
N ALA A 176 -14.81 -17.01 -7.06
CA ALA A 176 -14.20 -16.57 -5.83
C ALA A 176 -12.69 -16.43 -6.01
N TYR A 177 -12.13 -15.32 -5.53
CA TYR A 177 -10.72 -14.98 -5.57
C TYR A 177 -10.19 -14.73 -4.17
N ALA A 178 -9.00 -15.22 -3.82
CA ALA A 178 -8.39 -14.89 -2.54
C ALA A 178 -6.87 -14.97 -2.55
N CYS A 179 -6.26 -14.13 -1.73
CA CYS A 179 -4.90 -14.27 -1.22
C CYS A 179 -4.96 -14.27 0.33
N GLN A 180 -3.81 -14.26 1.00
CA GLN A 180 -3.78 -14.30 2.48
C GLN A 180 -4.43 -13.09 3.15
N CYS A 181 -4.49 -11.94 2.48
CA CYS A 181 -4.92 -10.68 3.10
C CYS A 181 -6.20 -10.07 2.51
N ALA A 182 -6.72 -10.63 1.42
CA ALA A 182 -7.90 -10.11 0.74
C ALA A 182 -8.63 -11.24 0.01
N TRP A 183 -9.94 -11.11 -0.08
CA TRP A 183 -10.82 -12.03 -0.80
C TRP A 183 -11.91 -11.23 -1.51
N PHE A 184 -12.40 -11.78 -2.62
CA PHE A 184 -13.39 -11.12 -3.46
C PHE A 184 -14.16 -12.17 -4.26
N SER A 185 -15.44 -11.93 -4.54
CA SER A 185 -16.24 -12.77 -5.44
C SER A 185 -16.86 -11.88 -6.50
N SER A 186 -16.83 -12.31 -7.77
CA SER A 186 -17.52 -11.58 -8.84
C SER A 186 -18.17 -12.54 -9.83
N SER A 187 -19.32 -12.14 -10.35
CA SER A 187 -19.97 -12.77 -11.51
C SER A 187 -19.71 -12.03 -12.82
N GLU A 188 -19.54 -10.71 -12.78
CA GLU A 188 -19.34 -9.88 -13.97
C GLU A 188 -17.87 -9.49 -14.17
N PRO A 189 -17.42 -9.23 -15.42
CA PRO A 189 -16.10 -8.66 -15.64
C PRO A 189 -15.96 -7.28 -14.99
N THR A 190 -15.07 -7.16 -14.02
CA THR A 190 -14.76 -5.94 -13.27
C THR A 190 -13.29 -5.57 -13.48
N ASP A 191 -13.02 -4.31 -13.78
CA ASP A 191 -11.66 -3.77 -13.79
C ASP A 191 -11.16 -3.66 -12.34
N LEU A 192 -9.99 -4.21 -12.03
CA LEU A 192 -9.40 -4.11 -10.69
C LEU A 192 -9.12 -2.67 -10.27
N ARG A 193 -9.01 -1.72 -11.22
CA ARG A 193 -8.91 -0.28 -10.90
C ARG A 193 -10.12 0.25 -10.13
N ALA A 194 -11.30 -0.35 -10.32
CA ALA A 194 -12.49 -0.01 -9.56
C ALA A 194 -12.47 -0.57 -8.12
N GLN A 195 -11.58 -1.54 -7.83
CA GLN A 195 -11.48 -2.26 -6.56
C GLN A 195 -10.16 -1.91 -5.86
N HIS A 196 -10.01 -0.66 -5.42
CA HIS A 196 -8.78 -0.14 -4.81
C HIS A 196 -8.31 -0.90 -3.57
N GLN A 197 -9.23 -1.54 -2.83
CA GLN A 197 -8.92 -2.43 -1.70
C GLN A 197 -8.15 -3.69 -2.12
N LEU A 198 -8.33 -4.14 -3.37
CA LEU A 198 -7.64 -5.29 -3.93
C LEU A 198 -6.32 -4.84 -4.55
N ARG A 199 -5.26 -4.91 -3.76
CA ARG A 199 -3.88 -4.66 -4.20
C ARG A 199 -3.35 -5.83 -5.05
N TRP A 200 -4.07 -6.19 -6.11
CA TRP A 200 -3.79 -7.32 -7.00
C TRP A 200 -3.34 -6.82 -8.37
N VAL A 201 -2.33 -7.47 -8.93
CA VAL A 201 -1.74 -7.12 -10.23
C VAL A 201 -1.51 -8.37 -11.08
N CYS A 202 -1.39 -8.21 -12.40
CA CYS A 202 -1.01 -9.30 -13.29
C CYS A 202 0.47 -9.66 -13.10
N GLY A 203 0.75 -10.88 -12.66
CA GLY A 203 2.09 -11.46 -12.46
C GLY A 203 2.80 -11.94 -13.73
N LYS A 204 2.32 -11.53 -14.92
CA LYS A 204 2.74 -11.96 -16.27
C LYS A 204 2.24 -13.36 -16.65
N HIS A 205 1.73 -13.47 -17.87
CA HIS A 205 1.39 -14.74 -18.52
C HIS A 205 2.61 -15.27 -19.26
N GLN A 206 2.78 -16.60 -19.28
CA GLN A 206 3.76 -17.26 -20.15
C GLN A 206 3.12 -17.46 -21.53
N ASP A 207 3.90 -17.31 -22.59
CA ASP A 207 3.44 -17.43 -23.98
C ASP A 207 3.21 -18.87 -24.42
#